data_AF-A0AAD3RGP2-F1
#
_entry.id   AF-A0AAD3RGP2-F1
#
_cell.length_a   1.000
_cell.length_b   1.000
_cell.length_c   1.000
_cell.angle_alpha   90.00
_cell.angle_beta   90.00
_cell.angle_gamma   90.00
#
_symmetry.space_group_name_H-M   'P 1'
#
loop_
_entity.id
_entity.type
_entity.pdbx_description
1 polymer ?
#
loop_
_entity_poly.entity_id
_entity_poly.type
_entity_poly.pdbx_seq_one_letter_code
_entity_poly.pdbx_strand_id
1 'polypeptide(L)' 'VGNLGLLFMLLFFIYAALGVELFGELVCNEDYPCEGMSRHATFENFGMAFLTLFQVSTGDNWNGIMK' A
#
# COMPACT_ATOMS: atom_id res chain seq x y z
N VAL A 1 14.55 15.82 14.07
CA VAL A 1 14.18 14.78 13.07
C VAL A 1 13.16 13.78 13.62
N GLY A 2 13.31 13.29 14.87
CA GLY A 2 12.39 12.31 15.47
C GLY A 2 10.89 12.67 15.42
N ASN A 3 10.52 13.94 15.66
CA ASN A 3 9.11 14.37 15.63
C ASN A 3 8.46 14.20 14.25
N LEU A 4 9.20 14.47 13.16
CA LEU A 4 8.71 14.28 11.79
C LEU A 4 8.62 12.79 11.45
N GLY A 5 9.60 11.99 11.89
CA GLY A 5 9.57 10.53 11.71
C GLY A 5 8.40 9.87 12.43
N LEU A 6 8.04 10.35 13.63
CA LEU A 6 6.91 9.82 14.39
C LEU A 6 5.57 10.16 13.73
N LEU A 7 5.42 11.39 13.21
CA LEU A 7 4.25 11.77 12.41
C LEU A 7 4.13 10.92 11.14
N PHE A 8 5.25 10.66 10.45
CA PHE A 8 5.29 9.85 9.23
C PHE A 8 4.89 8.39 9.51
N MET A 9 5.37 7.80 10.59
CA MET A 9 4.97 6.46 11.02
C MET A 9 3.49 6.38 11.39
N LEU A 10 2.95 7.42 12.04
CA LEU A 10 1.52 7.51 12.37
C LEU A 10 0.66 7.59 11.12
N LEU A 11 1.08 8.37 10.11
CA LEU A 11 0.42 8.41 8.81
C LEU A 11 0.40 7.02 8.16
N PHE A 12 1.54 6.34 8.11
CA PHE A 12 1.62 4.99 7.55
C PHE A 12 0.71 4.00 8.26
N PHE A 13 0.62 4.09 9.59
CA PHE A 13 -0.26 3.24 10.37
C PHE A 13 -1.74 3.44 9.99
N ILE A 14 -2.19 4.70 9.92
CA ILE A 14 -3.57 5.03 9.55
C ILE A 14 -3.87 4.60 8.12
N TYR A 15 -3.01 4.94 7.17
CA TYR A 15 -3.22 4.60 5.76
C TYR A 15 -3.09 3.10 5.48
N ALA A 16 -2.24 2.37 6.21
CA ALA A 16 -2.16 0.92 6.08
C ALA A 16 -3.45 0.25 6.56
N ALA A 17 -3.99 0.68 7.72
CA ALA A 17 -5.26 0.17 8.22
C ALA A 17 -6.41 0.47 7.26
N LEU A 18 -6.50 1.72 6.76
CA LEU A 18 -7.50 2.09 5.75
C LEU A 18 -7.33 1.32 4.44
N GLY A 19 -6.09 1.11 3.99
CA GLY A 19 -5.78 0.39 2.77
C GLY A 19 -6.22 -1.08 2.84
N VAL A 20 -6.02 -1.74 3.97
CA VAL A 20 -6.51 -3.11 4.19
C VAL A 20 -8.04 -3.16 4.19
N GLU A 21 -8.71 -2.21 4.84
CA GLU A 21 -10.17 -2.18 4.88
C GLU A 21 -10.80 -1.90 3.50
N LEU A 22 -10.19 -1.02 2.70
CA LEU A 22 -10.72 -0.62 1.39
C LEU A 22 -10.32 -1.56 0.25
N PHE A 23 -9.10 -2.10 0.29
CA PHE A 23 -8.48 -2.81 -0.82
C PHE A 23 -8.01 -4.22 -0.45
N GLY A 24 -8.27 -4.71 0.77
CA GLY A 24 -7.82 -6.03 1.22
C GLY A 24 -8.49 -7.20 0.50
N GLU A 25 -9.68 -6.99 -0.07
CA GLU A 25 -10.41 -7.99 -0.85
C GLU A 25 -10.20 -7.84 -2.37
N LEU A 26 -9.31 -6.95 -2.80
CA LEU A 26 -9.06 -6.73 -4.23
C LEU A 26 -8.31 -7.93 -4.83
N VAL A 27 -8.90 -8.58 -5.84
CA VAL A 27 -8.33 -9.76 -6.48
C VAL A 27 -7.79 -9.38 -7.87
N CYS A 28 -6.48 -9.55 -8.05
CA CYS A 28 -5.78 -9.35 -9.31
C CYS A 28 -5.54 -10.71 -10.00
N ASN A 29 -6.19 -10.95 -11.14
CA ASN A 29 -6.13 -12.22 -11.89
C ASN A 29 -5.90 -11.96 -13.39
N GLU A 30 -5.78 -13.00 -14.21
CA GLU A 30 -5.66 -12.85 -15.68
C GLU A 30 -6.87 -12.14 -16.31
N ASP A 31 -8.07 -12.34 -15.75
CA ASP A 31 -9.30 -11.66 -16.18
C ASP A 31 -9.40 -10.20 -15.69
N TYR A 32 -8.70 -9.88 -14.59
CA TYR A 32 -8.68 -8.57 -13.93
C TYR A 32 -7.23 -8.17 -13.63
N PRO A 33 -6.45 -7.77 -14.66
CA PRO A 33 -5.05 -7.43 -14.49
C PRO A 33 -4.91 -6.13 -13.70
N CYS A 34 -4.11 -6.14 -12.64
CA CYS A 34 -3.74 -4.93 -11.90
C CYS A 34 -2.37 -4.43 -12.37
N GLU A 35 -2.28 -3.16 -12.77
CA GLU A 35 -0.99 -2.56 -13.13
C GLU A 35 -0.27 -2.16 -11.84
N GLY A 36 0.55 -3.02 -11.22
CA GLY A 36 1.41 -2.61 -10.09
C GLY A 36 0.98 -3.07 -8.70
N MET A 37 -0.21 -3.68 -8.57
CA MET A 37 -0.46 -4.64 -7.50
C MET A 37 0.05 -6.02 -7.94
N SER A 38 0.87 -6.63 -7.09
CA SER A 38 1.46 -7.94 -7.32
C SER A 38 1.61 -8.64 -5.97
N ARG A 39 2.04 -9.90 -5.94
CA ARG A 39 2.19 -10.68 -4.70
C ARG A 39 3.09 -10.03 -3.63
N HIS A 40 3.92 -9.07 -4.03
CA HIS A 40 4.82 -8.30 -3.16
C HIS A 40 4.34 -6.89 -2.82
N ALA A 41 3.24 -6.44 -3.42
CA ALA A 41 2.63 -5.12 -3.21
C ALA A 41 1.10 -5.30 -3.17
N THR A 42 0.57 -5.69 -2.01
CA THR A 42 -0.86 -5.94 -1.78
C THR A 42 -1.34 -5.30 -0.48
N PHE A 43 -2.65 -5.12 -0.38
CA PHE A 43 -3.35 -4.64 0.82
C PHE A 43 -4.07 -5.75 1.59
N GLU A 44 -3.82 -7.03 1.29
CA GLU A 44 -4.50 -8.16 1.93
C GLU A 44 -4.28 -8.22 3.45
N ASN A 45 -3.11 -7.76 3.92
CA ASN A 45 -2.74 -7.80 5.33
C ASN A 45 -1.98 -6.53 5.70
N PHE A 46 -2.08 -6.12 6.96
CA PHE A 46 -1.47 -4.89 7.48
C PHE A 46 0.04 -4.77 7.18
N GLY A 47 0.80 -5.86 7.31
CA GLY A 47 2.24 -5.86 7.02
C GLY A 47 2.57 -5.58 5.56
N MET A 48 1.82 -6.18 4.63
CA MET A 48 2.00 -5.96 3.19
C MET A 48 1.52 -4.57 2.78
N ALA A 49 0.41 -4.09 3.35
CA ALA A 49 -0.07 -2.73 3.16
C ALA A 49 0.99 -1.70 3.59
N PHE A 50 1.67 -1.94 4.71
CA PHE A 50 2.75 -1.07 5.18
C PHE A 50 3.95 -1.03 4.21
N LEU A 51 4.39 -2.19 3.71
CA LEU A 51 5.49 -2.27 2.73
C LEU A 51 5.11 -1.61 1.40
N THR A 52 3.86 -1.80 0.96
CA THR A 52 3.32 -1.18 -0.25
C THR A 52 3.29 0.34 -0.12
N LEU A 53 2.84 0.87 1.02
CA LEU A 53 2.89 2.32 1.30
C LEU A 53 4.32 2.86 1.39
N PHE A 54 5.26 2.07 1.89
CA PHE A 54 6.67 2.45 1.87
C PHE A 54 7.18 2.62 0.44
N GLN A 55 6.90 1.67 -0.45
CA GLN A 55 7.25 1.77 -1.88
C GLN A 55 6.56 2.97 -2.56
N VAL A 56 5.26 3.18 -2.30
CA VAL A 56 4.53 4.35 -2.83
C VAL A 56 5.14 5.67 -2.35
N SER A 57 5.59 5.73 -1.09
CA SER A 57 6.22 6.93 -0.54
C SER A 57 7.57 7.28 -1.15
N THR A 58 8.28 6.29 -1.72
CA THR A 58 9.50 6.54 -2.50
C THR A 58 9.18 7.01 -3.92
N GLY A 59 7.90 7.09 -4.30
CA GLY A 59 7.47 7.49 -5.64
C GLY A 59 7.68 6.41 -6.70
N ASP A 60 7.96 5.17 -6.29
CA ASP A 60 8.15 4.06 -7.21
C ASP A 60 6.80 3.41 -7.54
N ASN A 61 6.48 3.35 -8.83
CA ASN A 61 5.30 2.69 -9.39
C ASN A 61 3.93 3.01 -8.72
N TRP A 62 3.80 4.16 -8.05
CA TRP A 62 2.57 4.57 -7.37
C TRP A 62 1.37 4.78 -8.32
N ASN A 63 1.64 5.20 -9.56
CA ASN A 63 0.61 5.40 -10.59
C ASN A 63 -0.07 4.08 -10.98
N GLY A 64 0.70 2.99 -10.96
CA GLY A 64 0.13 1.67 -11.18
C GLY A 64 -0.85 1.28 -10.09
N ILE A 65 -0.45 1.41 -8.82
CA ILE A 65 -1.28 1.01 -7.67
C ILE A 65 -2.64 1.75 -7.62
N MET A 66 -2.74 2.92 -8.25
CA MET A 66 -3.99 3.69 -8.31
C MET A 66 -4.94 3.28 -9.45
N LYS A 67 -4.46 2.56 -10.47
CA LYS A 67 -5.23 2.15 -11.64
C LYS A 67 -5.90 0.78 -11.45
#